data_AF-A0A5D6YHV5-F1
#
_entry.id   AF-A0A5D6YHV5-F1
#
_cell.length_a   1.000
_cell.length_b   1.000
_cell.length_c   1.000
_cell.angle_alpha   90.00
_cell.angle_beta   90.00
_cell.angle_gamma   90.00
#
_symmetry.space_group_name_H-M   'P 1'
#
loop_
_entity.id
_entity.type
_entity.pdbx_description
1 polymer ?
#
loop_
_entity_poly.entity_id
_entity_poly.type
_entity_poly.pdbx_seq_one_letter_code
_entity_poly.pdbx_strand_id
1 'polypeptide(L)'
;MPERLKASGKCPILDERCLDLIVDIEFDAKVVPAGAAARLSQAYLIRGMVALAMSIFETATSDEVLAAYRGDLDALRRCFDPALNALQLSRASYLDIVMREQVDVDTITDSLEREERQNALMDEKMELFAALEQGRLVLGDTLLHIAVRLGYEDVIDFLVLTDHPPSTGANTTQTPNFKGELPEHVAGANRFVQLFLGNVSDVHEVFGFEYRSEPRVHRLVHSLRRVWPLWMFDGQQEAGNLVRVLFSARSSDPAFGNLVKVAHAVGERFRLAVSSEGVQLALQFVRKHDGDALAARRVLATEWTSDDKRRTLFERVFRRWFRSWRWRRNEERDKAYVDFFDTAMDAWLQLVQDQHLASSEEGARDDGGNPDAGDPPPSALAPVDGAVLKRYELQIWKRRVRPALAYVDDLCAHISALESYLELAHLQVS
;
A
#
# COMPACT_ATOMS: atom_id res chain seq x y z
N MET A 1 -41.25 33.33 -24.09
CA MET A 1 -41.64 31.91 -23.97
C MET A 1 -42.06 31.56 -22.54
N PRO A 2 -43.31 31.85 -22.11
CA PRO A 2 -43.83 31.34 -20.83
C PRO A 2 -45.03 30.40 -20.96
N GLU A 3 -45.71 30.35 -22.11
CA GLU A 3 -46.97 29.60 -22.25
C GLU A 3 -46.79 28.11 -22.56
N ARG A 4 -45.67 27.72 -23.19
CA ARG A 4 -45.38 26.31 -23.52
C ARG A 4 -45.07 25.45 -22.29
N LEU A 5 -44.64 26.03 -21.17
CA LEU A 5 -44.35 25.30 -19.94
C LEU A 5 -45.63 24.95 -19.17
N LYS A 6 -46.65 25.82 -19.17
CA LYS A 6 -47.94 25.58 -18.49
C LYS A 6 -48.74 24.42 -19.08
N ALA A 7 -48.61 24.15 -20.38
CA ALA A 7 -49.30 23.04 -21.04
C ALA A 7 -48.71 21.65 -20.72
N SER A 8 -47.52 21.58 -20.11
CA SER A 8 -46.80 20.32 -19.88
C SER A 8 -47.12 19.65 -18.53
N GLY A 9 -47.99 20.24 -17.71
CA GLY A 9 -48.26 19.76 -16.34
C GLY A 9 -47.08 19.94 -15.37
N LYS A 10 -45.96 20.51 -15.82
CA LYS A 10 -44.78 20.78 -14.98
C LYS A 10 -44.93 22.16 -14.35
N CYS A 11 -45.27 22.20 -13.07
CA CYS A 11 -45.20 23.42 -12.28
C CYS A 11 -43.73 23.89 -12.21
N PRO A 12 -43.44 25.17 -12.52
CA PRO A 12 -42.14 25.73 -12.19
C PRO A 12 -42.03 25.81 -10.66
N ILE A 13 -40.97 25.22 -10.10
CA ILE A 13 -40.65 25.35 -8.67
C ILE A 13 -40.34 26.82 -8.43
N LEU A 14 -41.21 27.50 -7.67
CA LEU A 14 -41.16 28.94 -7.41
C LEU A 14 -40.59 29.28 -6.03
N ASP A 15 -40.07 28.29 -5.29
CA ASP A 15 -39.50 28.47 -3.96
C ASP A 15 -38.34 27.48 -3.74
N GLU A 16 -37.09 27.98 -3.73
CA GLU A 16 -35.87 27.21 -3.45
C GLU A 16 -35.67 27.02 -1.94
N ARG A 17 -36.64 26.39 -1.29
CA ARG A 17 -36.50 25.93 0.09
C ARG A 17 -36.54 24.41 0.10
N CYS A 18 -35.34 23.82 0.05
CA CYS A 18 -34.99 22.45 0.46
C CYS A 18 -36.19 21.49 0.49
N LEU A 19 -36.62 21.03 -0.68
CA LEU A 19 -37.46 19.84 -0.77
C LEU A 19 -36.52 18.68 -1.10
N ASP A 20 -36.25 17.86 -0.08
CA ASP A 20 -35.58 16.57 -0.18
C ASP A 20 -36.42 15.62 -1.04
N LEU A 21 -36.25 15.70 -2.35
CA LEU A 21 -36.90 14.79 -3.29
C LEU A 21 -36.01 13.56 -3.48
N ILE A 22 -36.41 12.44 -2.89
CA ILE A 22 -35.81 11.13 -3.12
C ILE A 22 -36.46 10.53 -4.37
N VAL A 23 -35.67 10.22 -5.40
CA VAL A 23 -36.12 9.53 -6.61
C VAL A 23 -35.37 8.22 -6.71
N ASP A 24 -36.08 7.10 -6.55
CA ASP A 24 -35.55 5.76 -6.77
C ASP A 24 -35.74 5.36 -8.24
N ILE A 25 -34.70 4.85 -8.88
CA ILE A 25 -34.74 4.37 -10.27
C ILE A 25 -34.19 2.95 -10.29
N GLU A 26 -35.10 1.99 -10.41
CA GLU A 26 -34.79 0.58 -10.55
C GLU A 26 -34.68 0.21 -12.03
N PHE A 27 -33.64 -0.54 -12.42
CA PHE A 27 -33.48 -1.05 -13.77
C PHE A 27 -33.84 -2.53 -13.84
N ASP A 28 -34.76 -2.88 -14.73
CA ASP A 28 -34.98 -4.28 -15.09
C ASP A 28 -33.79 -4.79 -15.92
N ALA A 29 -32.97 -5.64 -15.30
CA ALA A 29 -31.80 -6.25 -15.91
C ALA A 29 -32.11 -7.09 -17.17
N LYS A 30 -33.39 -7.47 -17.40
CA LYS A 30 -33.82 -8.16 -18.62
C LYS A 30 -34.03 -7.22 -19.81
N VAL A 31 -34.25 -5.94 -19.53
CA VAL A 31 -34.65 -4.94 -20.52
C VAL A 31 -33.53 -3.93 -20.78
N VAL A 32 -32.70 -3.68 -19.77
CA VAL A 32 -31.72 -2.60 -19.78
C VAL A 32 -30.33 -3.15 -20.10
N PRO A 33 -29.62 -2.61 -21.11
CA PRO A 33 -28.27 -3.05 -21.44
C PRO A 33 -27.31 -2.84 -20.26
N ALA A 34 -26.41 -3.81 -20.03
CA ALA A 34 -25.33 -3.70 -19.05
C ALA A 34 -24.57 -2.36 -19.22
N GLY A 35 -24.27 -1.70 -18.10
CA GLY A 35 -23.59 -0.39 -18.09
C GLY A 35 -24.47 0.82 -18.45
N ALA A 36 -25.79 0.67 -18.61
CA ALA A 36 -26.70 1.82 -18.72
C ALA A 36 -26.70 2.67 -17.43
N ALA A 37 -26.66 2.01 -16.28
CA ALA A 37 -26.44 2.58 -14.95
C ALA A 37 -25.22 3.51 -14.90
N ALA A 38 -24.05 2.99 -15.30
CA ALA A 38 -22.79 3.71 -15.30
C ALA A 38 -22.81 4.92 -16.25
N ARG A 39 -23.40 4.77 -17.44
CA ARG A 39 -23.56 5.88 -18.41
C ARG A 39 -24.48 6.98 -17.90
N LEU A 40 -25.54 6.61 -17.18
CA LEU A 40 -26.46 7.56 -16.56
C LEU A 40 -25.74 8.34 -15.45
N SER A 41 -25.05 7.64 -14.55
CA SER A 41 -24.27 8.21 -13.45
C SER A 41 -23.19 9.18 -13.95
N GLN A 42 -22.43 8.79 -14.98
CA GLN A 42 -21.40 9.65 -15.59
C GLN A 42 -22.00 10.92 -16.22
N ALA A 43 -23.19 10.83 -16.81
CA ALA A 43 -23.91 11.98 -17.36
C ALA A 43 -24.41 12.96 -16.27
N TYR A 44 -24.77 12.45 -15.08
CA TYR A 44 -25.12 13.28 -13.92
C TYR A 44 -23.92 13.97 -13.30
N LEU A 45 -22.78 13.27 -13.19
CA LEU A 45 -21.53 13.82 -12.67
C LEU A 45 -21.00 14.97 -13.52
N ILE A 46 -21.05 14.83 -14.86
CA ILE A 46 -20.53 15.84 -15.80
C ILE A 46 -21.40 17.11 -15.84
N ARG A 47 -22.70 17.02 -15.51
CA ARG A 47 -23.65 18.15 -15.67
C ARG A 47 -23.96 18.92 -14.39
N GLY A 48 -23.27 18.65 -13.28
CA GLY A 48 -23.38 19.46 -12.06
C GLY A 48 -24.77 19.44 -11.41
N MET A 49 -25.63 18.49 -11.78
CA MET A 49 -26.89 18.27 -11.07
C MET A 49 -26.61 17.45 -9.81
N VAL A 50 -26.34 18.15 -8.71
CA VAL A 50 -26.45 17.60 -7.35
C VAL A 50 -27.94 17.50 -7.00
N ALA A 51 -28.67 16.67 -7.74
CA ALA A 51 -29.78 15.96 -7.10
C ALA A 51 -29.10 14.95 -6.18
N LEU A 52 -29.62 14.78 -4.96
CA LEU A 52 -29.21 13.75 -4.00
C LEU A 52 -29.47 12.38 -4.61
N ALA A 53 -28.64 12.00 -5.58
CA ALA A 53 -28.70 10.75 -6.26
C ALA A 53 -28.25 9.72 -5.25
N MET A 54 -29.18 8.87 -4.80
CA MET A 54 -28.83 7.46 -4.66
C MET A 54 -28.41 7.01 -6.06
N SER A 55 -27.15 7.31 -6.39
CA SER A 55 -26.56 6.95 -7.66
C SER A 55 -26.51 5.44 -7.68
N ILE A 56 -27.33 4.89 -8.56
CA ILE A 56 -27.15 3.65 -9.30
C ILE A 56 -25.67 3.27 -9.35
N PHE A 57 -25.22 2.57 -8.32
CA PHE A 57 -23.98 1.84 -8.29
C PHE A 57 -24.41 0.44 -7.94
N GLU A 58 -24.05 -0.52 -8.80
CA GLU A 58 -23.95 -1.90 -8.37
C GLU A 58 -23.16 -1.87 -7.06
N THR A 59 -23.59 -2.65 -6.07
CA THR A 59 -23.01 -2.62 -4.73
C THR A 59 -21.99 -3.74 -4.65
N ALA A 60 -20.81 -3.47 -4.06
CA ALA A 60 -19.99 -4.57 -3.56
C ALA A 60 -20.86 -5.38 -2.60
N THR A 61 -20.80 -6.71 -2.68
CA THR A 61 -21.69 -7.54 -1.88
C THR A 61 -21.42 -7.29 -0.38
N SER A 62 -22.45 -7.49 0.47
CA SER A 62 -22.32 -7.40 1.93
C SER A 62 -21.04 -8.07 2.43
N ASP A 63 -20.85 -9.28 1.93
CA ASP A 63 -19.83 -10.21 2.37
C ASP A 63 -18.43 -9.71 2.00
N GLU A 64 -18.26 -9.06 0.84
CA GLU A 64 -16.98 -8.47 0.44
C GLU A 64 -16.58 -7.30 1.33
N VAL A 65 -17.53 -6.40 1.62
CA VAL A 65 -17.28 -5.23 2.47
C VAL A 65 -16.96 -5.68 3.88
N LEU A 66 -17.74 -6.63 4.42
CA LEU A 66 -17.52 -7.20 5.75
C LEU A 66 -16.19 -7.95 5.83
N ALA A 67 -15.86 -8.76 4.83
CA ALA A 67 -14.59 -9.49 4.80
C ALA A 67 -13.39 -8.53 4.71
N ALA A 68 -13.48 -7.49 3.86
CA ALA A 68 -12.44 -6.46 3.76
C ALA A 68 -12.32 -5.65 5.07
N TYR A 69 -13.44 -5.30 5.70
CA TYR A 69 -13.46 -4.57 6.97
C TYR A 69 -12.94 -5.40 8.15
N ARG A 70 -13.14 -6.72 8.15
CA ARG A 70 -12.58 -7.63 9.16
C ARG A 70 -11.14 -8.05 8.87
N GLY A 71 -10.64 -7.80 7.66
CA GLY A 71 -9.34 -8.29 7.21
C GLY A 71 -9.32 -9.81 6.97
N ASP A 72 -10.48 -10.44 6.75
CA ASP A 72 -10.61 -11.87 6.50
C ASP A 72 -10.42 -12.17 5.01
N LEU A 73 -9.17 -12.42 4.63
CA LEU A 73 -8.80 -12.72 3.25
C LEU A 73 -9.47 -14.02 2.73
N ASP A 74 -9.69 -15.01 3.58
CA ASP A 74 -10.27 -16.29 3.14
C ASP A 74 -11.78 -16.18 2.91
N ALA A 75 -12.46 -15.36 3.70
CA ALA A 75 -13.85 -14.98 3.42
C ALA A 75 -13.93 -14.15 2.13
N LEU A 76 -13.07 -13.13 2.01
CA LEU A 76 -13.04 -12.26 0.83
C LEU A 76 -12.84 -13.07 -0.45
N ARG A 77 -11.87 -13.99 -0.49
CA ARG A 77 -11.63 -14.86 -1.64
C ARG A 77 -12.85 -15.71 -2.06
N ARG A 78 -13.73 -16.05 -1.13
CA ARG A 78 -14.93 -16.87 -1.41
C ARG A 78 -16.06 -16.05 -2.00
N CYS A 79 -16.17 -14.78 -1.63
CA CYS A 79 -17.25 -13.90 -2.08
C CYS A 79 -16.81 -12.87 -3.13
N PHE A 80 -15.50 -12.73 -3.41
CA PHE A 80 -14.95 -11.70 -4.28
C PHE A 80 -15.38 -11.83 -5.74
N ASP A 81 -16.04 -10.78 -6.23
CA ASP A 81 -16.32 -10.51 -7.63
C ASP A 81 -15.42 -9.36 -8.13
N PRO A 82 -14.49 -9.62 -9.07
CA PRO A 82 -13.64 -8.59 -9.67
C PRO A 82 -14.43 -7.43 -10.31
N ALA A 83 -15.66 -7.67 -10.79
CA ALA A 83 -16.48 -6.62 -11.38
C ALA A 83 -16.89 -5.55 -10.34
N LEU A 84 -16.86 -5.91 -9.06
CA LEU A 84 -17.31 -5.08 -7.96
C LEU A 84 -16.17 -4.32 -7.25
N ASN A 85 -14.91 -4.60 -7.60
CA ASN A 85 -13.74 -4.09 -6.90
C ASN A 85 -13.64 -2.55 -6.87
N ALA A 86 -14.08 -1.89 -7.95
CA ALA A 86 -14.07 -0.43 -8.09
C ALA A 86 -15.31 0.25 -7.50
N LEU A 87 -16.25 -0.51 -6.95
CA LEU A 87 -17.48 0.05 -6.41
C LEU A 87 -17.24 0.72 -5.07
N GLN A 88 -18.00 1.80 -4.87
CA GLN A 88 -17.86 2.68 -3.73
C GLN A 88 -18.95 2.39 -2.71
N LEU A 89 -18.57 2.31 -1.43
CA LEU A 89 -19.50 2.06 -0.34
C LEU A 89 -20.52 3.19 -0.25
N SER A 90 -21.77 2.91 -0.58
CA SER A 90 -22.86 3.89 -0.46
C SER A 90 -23.73 3.60 0.76
N ARG A 91 -24.47 4.61 1.22
CA ARG A 91 -25.45 4.44 2.31
C ARG A 91 -26.57 3.46 1.91
N ALA A 92 -26.90 3.39 0.62
CA ALA A 92 -27.83 2.42 0.07
C ALA A 92 -27.27 0.98 0.15
N SER A 93 -25.98 0.80 -0.16
CA SER A 93 -25.29 -0.49 -0.02
C SER A 93 -25.41 -1.00 1.40
N TYR A 94 -25.11 -0.14 2.38
CA TYR A 94 -25.23 -0.47 3.79
C TYR A 94 -26.66 -0.85 4.21
N LEU A 95 -27.67 -0.12 3.74
CA LEU A 95 -29.07 -0.43 4.06
C LEU A 95 -29.55 -1.73 3.40
N ASP A 96 -29.15 -2.00 2.16
CA ASP A 96 -29.48 -3.23 1.45
C ASP A 96 -28.89 -4.46 2.16
N ILE A 97 -27.64 -4.37 2.61
CA ILE A 97 -26.97 -5.37 3.47
C ILE A 97 -27.82 -5.68 4.70
N VAL A 98 -28.15 -4.62 5.44
CA VAL A 98 -28.92 -4.69 6.69
C VAL A 98 -30.32 -5.27 6.47
N MET A 99 -30.95 -4.98 5.33
CA MET A 99 -32.28 -5.48 5.01
C MET A 99 -32.27 -6.95 4.57
N ARG A 100 -31.30 -7.37 3.74
CA ARG A 100 -31.21 -8.78 3.31
C ARG A 100 -30.98 -9.72 4.47
N GLU A 101 -30.01 -9.40 5.32
CA GLU A 101 -29.74 -10.24 6.50
C GLU A 101 -30.92 -10.26 7.47
N GLN A 102 -31.65 -9.16 7.60
CA GLN A 102 -32.89 -9.12 8.40
C GLN A 102 -33.96 -10.04 7.84
N VAL A 103 -34.16 -10.05 6.51
CA VAL A 103 -35.11 -10.95 5.85
C VAL A 103 -34.71 -12.40 6.07
N ASP A 104 -33.43 -12.74 5.93
CA ASP A 104 -32.93 -14.10 6.16
C ASP A 104 -33.19 -14.55 7.61
N VAL A 105 -32.93 -13.68 8.60
CA VAL A 105 -33.26 -13.96 10.00
C VAL A 105 -34.75 -14.19 10.20
N ASP A 106 -35.60 -13.37 9.59
CA ASP A 106 -37.05 -13.47 9.73
C ASP A 106 -37.62 -14.78 9.14
N THR A 107 -36.89 -15.43 8.20
CA THR A 107 -37.28 -16.74 7.64
C THR A 107 -36.94 -17.94 8.53
N ILE A 108 -36.07 -17.79 9.54
CA ILE A 108 -35.72 -18.85 10.48
C ILE A 108 -36.97 -19.23 11.25
N THR A 109 -37.33 -20.52 11.32
CA THR A 109 -38.59 -20.96 11.97
C THR A 109 -38.45 -21.19 13.47
N ASP A 110 -37.29 -21.66 13.92
CA ASP A 110 -36.96 -21.83 15.35
C ASP A 110 -36.83 -20.45 16.02
N SER A 111 -37.62 -20.23 17.09
CA SER A 111 -37.66 -18.93 17.76
C SER A 111 -36.38 -18.60 18.52
N LEU A 112 -35.70 -19.61 19.07
CA LEU A 112 -34.49 -19.39 19.87
C LEU A 112 -33.31 -19.10 18.95
N GLU A 113 -33.18 -19.86 17.86
CA GLU A 113 -32.19 -19.60 16.81
C GLU A 113 -32.41 -18.24 16.14
N ARG A 114 -33.68 -17.87 15.86
CA ARG A 114 -34.02 -16.54 15.32
C ARG A 114 -33.58 -15.42 16.26
N GLU A 115 -33.86 -15.54 17.55
CA GLU A 115 -33.50 -14.52 18.54
C GLU A 115 -31.97 -14.37 18.68
N GLU A 116 -31.24 -15.49 18.73
CA GLU A 116 -29.76 -15.49 18.74
C GLU A 116 -29.19 -14.82 17.50
N ARG A 117 -29.72 -15.16 16.31
CA ARG A 117 -29.27 -14.60 15.03
C ARG A 117 -29.63 -13.11 14.91
N GLN A 118 -30.78 -12.70 15.43
CA GLN A 118 -31.21 -11.30 15.45
C GLN A 118 -30.32 -10.44 16.36
N ASN A 119 -29.93 -10.97 17.52
CA ASN A 119 -29.00 -10.28 18.41
C ASN A 119 -27.62 -10.11 17.77
N ALA A 120 -27.08 -11.16 17.14
CA ALA A 120 -25.82 -11.08 16.41
C ALA A 120 -25.86 -10.04 15.28
N LEU A 121 -26.96 -9.98 14.53
CA LEU A 121 -27.18 -8.99 13.48
C LEU A 121 -27.23 -7.55 14.03
N MET A 122 -27.82 -7.35 15.22
CA MET A 122 -27.84 -6.03 15.87
C MET A 122 -26.46 -5.62 16.35
N ASP A 123 -25.68 -6.54 16.91
CA ASP A 123 -24.29 -6.29 17.33
C ASP A 123 -23.42 -5.89 16.14
N GLU A 124 -23.55 -6.59 15.01
CA GLU A 124 -22.85 -6.28 13.75
C GLU A 124 -23.24 -4.91 13.19
N LYS A 125 -24.53 -4.56 13.21
CA LYS A 125 -25.01 -3.21 12.84
C LYS A 125 -24.38 -2.14 13.72
N MET A 126 -24.37 -2.34 15.04
CA MET A 126 -23.77 -1.38 15.95
C MET A 126 -22.27 -1.23 15.71
N GLU A 127 -21.55 -2.33 15.43
CA GLU A 127 -20.12 -2.30 15.12
C GLU A 127 -19.84 -1.46 13.87
N LEU A 128 -20.62 -1.65 12.80
CA LEU A 128 -20.47 -0.89 11.56
C LEU A 128 -20.82 0.59 11.73
N PHE A 129 -21.87 0.91 12.49
CA PHE A 129 -22.18 2.30 12.83
C PHE A 129 -21.05 2.95 13.62
N ALA A 130 -20.52 2.26 14.63
CA ALA A 130 -19.37 2.73 15.38
C ALA A 130 -18.14 2.89 14.48
N ALA A 131 -17.93 2.00 13.51
CA ALA A 131 -16.84 2.10 12.54
C ALA A 131 -16.97 3.35 11.64
N LEU A 132 -18.19 3.68 11.20
CA LEU A 132 -18.47 4.90 10.43
C LEU A 132 -18.24 6.16 11.27
N GLU A 133 -18.73 6.18 12.52
CA GLU A 133 -18.56 7.32 13.44
C GLU A 133 -17.09 7.57 13.80
N GLN A 134 -16.32 6.50 13.99
CA GLN A 134 -14.89 6.56 14.27
C GLN A 134 -14.06 6.85 13.00
N GLY A 135 -14.69 6.91 11.82
CA GLY A 135 -14.02 7.13 10.54
C GLY A 135 -13.14 5.96 10.09
N ARG A 136 -13.35 4.75 10.66
CA ARG A 136 -12.74 3.49 10.21
C ARG A 136 -13.36 3.00 8.90
N LEU A 137 -14.60 3.38 8.64
CA LEU A 137 -15.26 3.29 7.34
C LEU A 137 -15.68 4.69 6.91
N VAL A 138 -15.57 5.00 5.62
CA VAL A 138 -16.03 6.27 5.06
C VAL A 138 -16.90 5.99 3.84
N LEU A 139 -18.03 6.70 3.73
CA LEU A 139 -18.87 6.60 2.54
C LEU A 139 -18.06 6.99 1.30
N GLY A 140 -18.20 6.18 0.25
CA GLY A 140 -17.44 6.30 -0.98
C GLY A 140 -16.17 5.47 -1.01
N ASP A 141 -15.73 4.90 0.13
CA ASP A 141 -14.56 4.02 0.16
C ASP A 141 -14.82 2.77 -0.70
N THR A 142 -13.86 2.43 -1.56
CA THR A 142 -13.83 1.10 -2.21
C THR A 142 -13.27 0.05 -1.24
N LEU A 143 -13.32 -1.23 -1.59
CA LEU A 143 -12.70 -2.31 -0.80
C LEU A 143 -11.21 -2.02 -0.53
N LEU A 144 -10.51 -1.44 -1.51
CA LEU A 144 -9.11 -1.06 -1.37
C LEU A 144 -8.90 0.09 -0.36
N HIS A 145 -9.79 1.10 -0.32
CA HIS A 145 -9.71 2.16 0.70
C HIS A 145 -9.87 1.58 2.11
N ILE A 146 -10.85 0.69 2.30
CA ILE A 146 -11.11 0.04 3.59
C ILE A 146 -9.87 -0.73 4.04
N ALA A 147 -9.33 -1.58 3.16
CA ALA A 147 -8.15 -2.38 3.44
C ALA A 147 -6.91 -1.52 3.75
N VAL A 148 -6.71 -0.43 3.00
CA VAL A 148 -5.61 0.52 3.20
C VAL A 148 -5.73 1.27 4.51
N ARG A 149 -6.92 1.79 4.82
CA ARG A 149 -7.20 2.57 6.04
C ARG A 149 -7.01 1.74 7.29
N LEU A 150 -7.42 0.47 7.25
CA LEU A 150 -7.29 -0.48 8.35
C LEU A 150 -5.93 -1.18 8.38
N GLY A 151 -5.15 -1.08 7.29
CA GLY A 151 -3.81 -1.63 7.19
C GLY A 151 -3.75 -3.14 6.98
N TYR A 152 -4.75 -3.72 6.31
CA TYR A 152 -4.82 -5.16 6.02
C TYR A 152 -4.00 -5.52 4.79
N GLU A 153 -2.71 -5.74 5.01
CA GLU A 153 -1.69 -5.97 3.97
C GLU A 153 -2.07 -7.12 3.02
N ASP A 154 -2.51 -8.25 3.55
CA ASP A 154 -2.84 -9.44 2.74
C ASP A 154 -4.08 -9.19 1.86
N VAL A 155 -5.03 -8.38 2.34
CA VAL A 155 -6.20 -7.94 1.57
C VAL A 155 -5.79 -6.94 0.49
N ILE A 156 -4.91 -5.98 0.80
CA ILE A 156 -4.38 -5.03 -0.18
C ILE A 156 -3.63 -5.77 -1.29
N ASP A 157 -2.73 -6.70 -0.92
CA ASP A 157 -2.01 -7.55 -1.88
C ASP A 157 -3.02 -8.32 -2.74
N PHE A 158 -4.02 -8.96 -2.15
CA PHE A 158 -5.05 -9.66 -2.91
C PHE A 158 -5.76 -8.75 -3.90
N LEU A 159 -6.35 -7.64 -3.44
CA LEU A 159 -7.15 -6.73 -4.27
C LEU A 159 -6.35 -6.14 -5.43
N VAL A 160 -5.08 -5.78 -5.22
CA VAL A 160 -4.20 -5.23 -6.27
C VAL A 160 -3.74 -6.31 -7.25
N LEU A 161 -3.53 -7.55 -6.79
CA LEU A 161 -3.10 -8.66 -7.63
C LEU A 161 -4.25 -9.29 -8.42
N THR A 162 -5.49 -9.19 -7.92
CA THR A 162 -6.71 -9.67 -8.57
C THR A 162 -7.46 -8.57 -9.30
N ASP A 163 -6.92 -7.34 -9.37
CA ASP A 163 -7.52 -6.25 -10.14
C ASP A 163 -7.39 -6.57 -11.63
N HIS A 164 -8.35 -7.34 -12.14
CA HIS A 164 -8.55 -7.48 -13.57
C HIS A 164 -9.06 -6.14 -14.09
N PRO A 165 -8.60 -5.66 -15.27
CA PRO A 165 -9.18 -4.45 -15.85
C PRO A 165 -10.69 -4.68 -15.95
N PRO A 166 -11.52 -3.96 -15.17
CA PRO A 166 -12.91 -4.29 -15.16
C PRO A 166 -13.46 -3.96 -16.54
N SER A 167 -14.51 -4.66 -16.95
CA SER A 167 -15.33 -4.30 -18.10
C SER A 167 -15.81 -2.84 -18.06
N THR A 168 -15.70 -2.17 -16.90
CA THR A 168 -16.02 -0.76 -16.63
C THR A 168 -14.84 0.21 -16.74
N GLY A 169 -13.59 -0.26 -16.90
CA GLY A 169 -12.40 0.58 -17.11
C GLY A 169 -11.91 1.39 -15.90
N ALA A 170 -12.50 1.22 -14.71
CA ALA A 170 -12.09 1.93 -13.50
C ALA A 170 -10.99 1.18 -12.74
N ASN A 171 -9.81 1.79 -12.61
CA ASN A 171 -8.72 1.25 -11.79
C ASN A 171 -9.00 1.56 -10.31
N THR A 172 -9.00 0.53 -9.45
CA THR A 172 -9.35 0.70 -8.03
C THR A 172 -8.38 1.58 -7.26
N THR A 173 -7.13 1.61 -7.70
CA THR A 173 -6.06 2.44 -7.13
C THR A 173 -6.22 3.92 -7.46
N GLN A 174 -7.00 4.25 -8.50
CA GLN A 174 -7.23 5.61 -9.01
C GLN A 174 -8.68 6.09 -8.83
N THR A 175 -9.53 5.27 -8.23
CA THR A 175 -10.91 5.65 -7.94
C THR A 175 -10.91 6.45 -6.64
N PRO A 176 -11.30 7.73 -6.62
CA PRO A 176 -11.37 8.49 -5.37
C PRO A 176 -12.66 8.17 -4.62
N ASN A 177 -12.62 8.16 -3.28
CA ASN A 177 -13.83 8.10 -2.45
C ASN A 177 -14.71 9.37 -2.59
N PHE A 178 -15.85 9.43 -1.91
CA PHE A 178 -16.75 10.60 -1.99
C PHE A 178 -16.14 11.90 -1.43
N LYS A 179 -15.03 11.82 -0.71
CA LYS A 179 -14.25 12.98 -0.27
C LYS A 179 -13.20 13.42 -1.29
N GLY A 180 -13.02 12.69 -2.39
CA GLY A 180 -11.95 12.92 -3.37
C GLY A 180 -10.61 12.31 -2.97
N GLU A 181 -10.56 11.48 -1.92
CA GLU A 181 -9.33 10.84 -1.46
C GLU A 181 -9.07 9.56 -2.27
N LEU A 182 -7.84 9.33 -2.72
CA LEU A 182 -7.40 8.06 -3.30
C LEU A 182 -7.01 7.09 -2.18
N PRO A 183 -6.87 5.78 -2.47
CA PRO A 183 -6.36 4.81 -1.51
C PRO A 183 -5.04 5.26 -0.85
N GLU A 184 -4.11 5.83 -1.62
CA GLU A 184 -2.83 6.35 -1.08
C GLU A 184 -2.98 7.47 -0.05
N HIS A 185 -4.03 8.29 -0.15
CA HIS A 185 -4.29 9.37 0.80
C HIS A 185 -4.85 8.85 2.13
N VAL A 186 -5.47 7.67 2.14
CA VAL A 186 -6.12 7.10 3.34
C VAL A 186 -5.24 6.11 4.10
N ALA A 187 -4.02 5.84 3.63
CA ALA A 187 -3.04 4.95 4.27
C ALA A 187 -2.57 5.43 5.67
N GLY A 188 -2.85 6.68 6.04
CA GLY A 188 -2.53 7.25 7.33
C GLY A 188 -1.03 7.19 7.64
N ALA A 189 -0.67 6.77 8.86
CA ALA A 189 0.73 6.66 9.31
C ALA A 189 1.36 5.27 9.07
N ASN A 190 0.65 4.35 8.41
CA ASN A 190 1.15 3.00 8.18
C ASN A 190 2.22 3.01 7.07
N ARG A 191 3.50 3.10 7.48
CA ARG A 191 4.65 3.16 6.57
C ARG A 191 4.72 1.99 5.59
N PHE A 192 4.29 0.79 6.00
CA PHE A 192 4.31 -0.38 5.11
C PHE A 192 3.30 -0.22 3.99
N VAL A 193 2.08 0.23 4.30
CA VAL A 193 1.03 0.46 3.30
C VAL A 193 1.41 1.62 2.37
N GLN A 194 2.03 2.68 2.90
CA GLN A 194 2.58 3.75 2.07
C GLN A 194 3.66 3.24 1.10
N LEU A 195 4.58 2.39 1.58
CA LEU A 195 5.57 1.75 0.72
C LEU A 195 4.93 0.85 -0.33
N PHE A 196 3.89 0.10 0.06
CA PHE A 196 3.13 -0.75 -0.83
C PHE A 196 2.54 0.05 -1.99
N LEU A 197 1.78 1.10 -1.65
CA LEU A 197 1.10 1.95 -2.62
C LEU A 197 2.11 2.75 -3.45
N GLY A 198 3.25 3.11 -2.87
CA GLY A 198 4.37 3.68 -3.61
C GLY A 198 4.86 2.80 -4.75
N ASN A 199 4.94 1.47 -4.55
CA ASN A 199 5.30 0.57 -5.64
C ASN A 199 4.19 0.45 -6.69
N VAL A 200 2.93 0.64 -6.30
CA VAL A 200 1.80 0.71 -7.24
C VAL A 200 1.94 1.95 -8.12
N SER A 201 2.26 3.10 -7.52
CA SER A 201 2.56 4.34 -8.26
C SER A 201 3.76 4.16 -9.20
N ASP A 202 4.82 3.43 -8.80
CA ASP A 202 5.97 3.13 -9.66
C ASP A 202 5.55 2.34 -10.92
N VAL A 203 4.56 1.45 -10.81
CA VAL A 203 4.00 0.72 -11.96
C VAL A 203 3.24 1.67 -12.88
N HIS A 204 2.40 2.54 -12.32
CA HIS A 204 1.64 3.53 -13.09
C HIS A 204 2.51 4.56 -13.78
N GLU A 205 3.57 5.02 -13.14
CA GLU A 205 4.51 5.97 -13.74
C GLU A 205 5.17 5.40 -15.00
N VAL A 206 5.51 4.10 -14.98
CA VAL A 206 6.23 3.44 -16.07
C VAL A 206 5.30 2.92 -17.18
N PHE A 207 4.16 2.35 -16.83
CA PHE A 207 3.26 1.68 -17.77
C PHE A 207 1.97 2.46 -18.06
N GLY A 208 1.63 3.46 -17.25
CA GLY A 208 0.33 4.16 -17.29
C GLY A 208 -0.78 3.39 -16.57
N PHE A 209 -1.87 4.10 -16.27
CA PHE A 209 -3.02 3.56 -15.52
C PHE A 209 -3.92 2.61 -16.32
N GLU A 210 -3.81 2.61 -17.66
CA GLU A 210 -4.63 1.80 -18.57
C GLU A 210 -3.91 0.52 -19.05
N TYR A 211 -2.79 0.18 -18.42
CA TYR A 211 -1.98 -0.95 -18.87
C TYR A 211 -2.70 -2.28 -18.61
N ARG A 212 -3.18 -2.93 -19.66
CA ARG A 212 -3.99 -4.17 -19.57
C ARG A 212 -3.36 -5.32 -18.79
N SER A 213 -2.04 -5.40 -18.72
CA SER A 213 -1.32 -6.46 -17.99
C SER A 213 -0.80 -5.99 -16.63
N GLU A 214 -1.34 -4.88 -16.09
CA GLU A 214 -1.00 -4.32 -14.78
C GLU A 214 -0.96 -5.37 -13.65
N PRO A 215 -1.96 -6.25 -13.45
CA PRO A 215 -1.90 -7.28 -12.40
C PRO A 215 -0.69 -8.23 -12.54
N ARG A 216 -0.21 -8.51 -13.77
CA ARG A 216 1.03 -9.28 -13.95
C ARG A 216 2.26 -8.51 -13.49
N VAL A 217 2.29 -7.20 -13.69
CA VAL A 217 3.38 -6.35 -13.20
C VAL A 217 3.33 -6.26 -11.67
N HIS A 218 2.14 -6.12 -11.07
CA HIS A 218 2.01 -6.17 -9.60
C HIS A 218 2.42 -7.52 -9.01
N ARG A 219 2.15 -8.64 -9.71
CA ARG A 219 2.68 -9.97 -9.33
C ARG A 219 4.21 -10.04 -9.39
N LEU A 220 4.84 -9.38 -10.37
CA LEU A 220 6.30 -9.22 -10.41
C LEU A 220 6.78 -8.42 -9.21
N VAL A 221 6.16 -7.27 -8.93
CA VAL A 221 6.50 -6.43 -7.78
C VAL A 221 6.38 -7.25 -6.49
N HIS A 222 5.27 -7.96 -6.28
CA HIS A 222 5.07 -8.84 -5.14
C HIS A 222 6.19 -9.88 -5.00
N SER A 223 6.58 -10.52 -6.10
CA SER A 223 7.69 -11.48 -6.12
C SER A 223 9.02 -10.82 -5.79
N LEU A 224 9.29 -9.61 -6.31
CA LEU A 224 10.48 -8.83 -5.98
C LEU A 224 10.54 -8.48 -4.49
N ARG A 225 9.42 -8.10 -3.85
CA ARG A 225 9.37 -7.83 -2.41
C ARG A 225 9.81 -9.03 -1.59
N ARG A 226 9.48 -10.23 -2.06
CA ARG A 226 9.90 -11.49 -1.43
C ARG A 226 11.38 -11.77 -1.66
N VAL A 227 11.97 -11.41 -2.79
CA VAL A 227 13.40 -11.69 -3.05
C VAL A 227 14.34 -10.62 -2.46
N TRP A 228 13.85 -9.39 -2.31
CA TRP A 228 14.64 -8.19 -2.01
C TRP A 228 15.59 -8.29 -0.80
N PRO A 229 15.20 -8.83 0.37
CA PRO A 229 16.10 -8.87 1.54
C PRO A 229 17.40 -9.67 1.30
N LEU A 230 17.44 -10.51 0.27
CA LEU A 230 18.62 -11.29 -0.13
C LEU A 230 19.33 -10.76 -1.36
N TRP A 231 18.65 -9.93 -2.15
CA TRP A 231 19.15 -9.44 -3.40
C TRP A 231 18.86 -7.95 -3.50
N MET A 232 19.82 -7.20 -2.99
CA MET A 232 19.76 -5.75 -2.97
C MET A 232 20.19 -5.25 -4.37
N PHE A 233 19.27 -5.25 -5.34
CA PHE A 233 19.59 -4.94 -6.74
C PHE A 233 20.06 -3.49 -6.88
N ASP A 234 21.05 -3.27 -7.74
CA ASP A 234 21.60 -1.92 -8.01
C ASP A 234 21.85 -1.69 -9.50
N GLY A 235 22.10 -2.75 -10.26
CA GLY A 235 22.32 -2.65 -11.70
C GLY A 235 21.09 -3.01 -12.51
N GLN A 236 20.94 -2.38 -13.67
CA GLN A 236 19.96 -2.79 -14.68
C GLN A 236 20.15 -4.25 -15.12
N GLN A 237 21.38 -4.77 -15.10
CA GLN A 237 21.66 -6.18 -15.43
C GLN A 237 21.04 -7.14 -14.41
N GLU A 238 21.20 -6.85 -13.11
CA GLU A 238 20.66 -7.70 -12.04
C GLU A 238 19.13 -7.70 -12.06
N ALA A 239 18.55 -6.50 -12.16
CA ALA A 239 17.11 -6.33 -12.32
C ALA A 239 16.61 -7.04 -13.60
N GLY A 240 17.34 -6.95 -14.70
CA GLY A 240 17.05 -7.66 -15.95
C GLY A 240 17.02 -9.17 -15.79
N ASN A 241 18.00 -9.74 -15.09
CA ASN A 241 18.08 -11.18 -14.85
C ASN A 241 16.90 -11.69 -14.00
N LEU A 242 16.52 -10.96 -12.96
CA LEU A 242 15.30 -11.31 -12.21
C LEU A 242 14.04 -11.20 -13.04
N VAL A 243 13.88 -10.11 -13.82
CA VAL A 243 12.69 -9.91 -14.64
C VAL A 243 12.55 -11.07 -15.63
N ARG A 244 13.66 -11.54 -16.21
CA ARG A 244 13.65 -12.74 -17.07
C ARG A 244 13.12 -13.97 -16.34
N VAL A 245 13.51 -14.18 -15.09
CA VAL A 245 13.17 -15.40 -14.34
C VAL A 245 11.79 -15.33 -13.72
N LEU A 246 11.50 -14.25 -13.00
CA LEU A 246 10.25 -14.04 -12.27
C LEU A 246 9.09 -13.79 -13.23
N PHE A 247 9.29 -12.98 -14.27
CA PHE A 247 8.23 -12.65 -15.24
C PHE A 247 8.23 -13.57 -16.47
N SER A 248 9.28 -14.38 -16.67
CA SER A 248 9.48 -15.19 -17.89
C SER A 248 9.55 -14.36 -19.18
N ALA A 249 9.96 -13.08 -19.08
CA ALA A 249 10.14 -12.20 -20.24
C ALA A 249 11.49 -12.45 -20.94
N ARG A 250 11.47 -12.46 -22.28
CA ARG A 250 12.69 -12.40 -23.09
C ARG A 250 13.14 -10.95 -23.20
N SER A 251 14.43 -10.71 -23.41
CA SER A 251 14.92 -9.33 -23.65
C SER A 251 14.40 -8.69 -24.95
N SER A 252 13.82 -9.49 -25.84
CA SER A 252 13.11 -9.02 -27.04
C SER A 252 11.66 -8.59 -26.76
N ASP A 253 11.14 -8.83 -25.56
CA ASP A 253 9.78 -8.42 -25.19
C ASP A 253 9.70 -6.88 -25.13
N PRO A 254 8.75 -6.25 -25.83
CA PRO A 254 8.61 -4.79 -25.82
C PRO A 254 8.39 -4.20 -24.43
N ALA A 255 7.82 -4.96 -23.49
CA ALA A 255 7.64 -4.52 -22.11
C ALA A 255 8.89 -4.70 -21.24
N PHE A 256 9.91 -5.46 -21.69
CA PHE A 256 11.07 -5.83 -20.86
C PHE A 256 11.79 -4.62 -20.27
N GLY A 257 12.08 -3.60 -21.09
CA GLY A 257 12.75 -2.39 -20.62
C GLY A 257 11.96 -1.66 -19.53
N ASN A 258 10.64 -1.64 -19.64
CA ASN A 258 9.75 -1.03 -18.64
C ASN A 258 9.65 -1.89 -17.38
N LEU A 259 9.60 -3.22 -17.50
CA LEU A 259 9.64 -4.14 -16.35
C LEU A 259 10.93 -3.97 -15.53
N VAL A 260 12.07 -3.78 -16.21
CA VAL A 260 13.36 -3.51 -15.55
C VAL A 260 13.35 -2.15 -14.84
N LYS A 261 12.74 -1.12 -15.43
CA LYS A 261 12.57 0.18 -14.77
C LYS A 261 11.73 0.08 -13.50
N VAL A 262 10.61 -0.64 -13.54
CA VAL A 262 9.77 -0.90 -12.35
C VAL A 262 10.57 -1.64 -11.29
N ALA A 263 11.28 -2.71 -11.66
CA ALA A 263 12.09 -3.47 -10.72
C ALA A 263 13.18 -2.60 -10.04
N HIS A 264 13.79 -1.68 -10.79
CA HIS A 264 14.75 -0.73 -10.26
C HIS A 264 14.10 0.30 -9.32
N ALA A 265 12.97 0.90 -9.72
CA ALA A 265 12.24 1.88 -8.89
C ALA A 265 11.80 1.29 -7.56
N VAL A 266 11.21 0.09 -7.60
CA VAL A 266 10.86 -0.70 -6.41
C VAL A 266 12.08 -0.93 -5.54
N GLY A 267 13.20 -1.29 -6.16
CA GLY A 267 14.44 -1.54 -5.44
C GLY A 267 15.02 -0.33 -4.73
N GLU A 268 15.11 0.79 -5.44
CA GLU A 268 15.52 2.08 -4.89
C GLU A 268 14.64 2.48 -3.70
N ARG A 269 13.32 2.34 -3.82
CA ARG A 269 12.37 2.66 -2.75
C ARG A 269 12.61 1.81 -1.50
N PHE A 270 12.88 0.51 -1.65
CA PHE A 270 13.23 -0.35 -0.53
C PHE A 270 14.59 0.00 0.10
N ARG A 271 15.59 0.37 -0.71
CA ARG A 271 16.89 0.83 -0.18
C ARG A 271 16.74 2.09 0.65
N LEU A 272 15.94 3.05 0.19
CA LEU A 272 15.65 4.27 0.94
C LEU A 272 14.92 3.97 2.25
N ALA A 273 13.92 3.08 2.22
CA ALA A 273 13.18 2.68 3.41
C ALA A 273 14.09 2.01 4.46
N VAL A 274 14.95 1.08 4.03
CA VAL A 274 15.93 0.42 4.89
C VAL A 274 16.97 1.39 5.42
N SER A 275 17.54 2.25 4.56
CA SER A 275 18.52 3.25 4.97
C SER A 275 17.93 4.27 5.95
N SER A 276 16.68 4.68 5.76
CA SER A 276 16.01 5.62 6.68
C SER A 276 15.89 5.03 8.09
N GLU A 277 15.48 3.77 8.22
CA GLU A 277 15.45 3.08 9.52
C GLU A 277 16.86 2.82 10.07
N GLY A 278 17.80 2.47 9.21
CA GLY A 278 19.20 2.27 9.60
C GLY A 278 19.86 3.54 10.15
N VAL A 279 19.56 4.70 9.56
CA VAL A 279 20.01 6.00 10.06
C VAL A 279 19.33 6.37 11.37
N GLN A 280 18.04 6.07 11.54
CA GLN A 280 17.36 6.25 12.84
C GLN A 280 18.00 5.38 13.93
N LEU A 281 18.39 4.15 13.59
CA LEU A 281 19.10 3.25 14.50
C LEU A 281 20.51 3.79 14.85
N ALA A 282 21.27 4.24 13.84
CA ALA A 282 22.59 4.85 14.04
C ALA A 282 22.49 6.10 14.93
N LEU A 283 21.49 6.95 14.72
CA LEU A 283 21.23 8.12 15.55
C LEU A 283 20.92 7.75 17.00
N GLN A 284 20.04 6.76 17.22
CA GLN A 284 19.77 6.26 18.57
C GLN A 284 21.03 5.71 19.24
N PHE A 285 21.92 5.10 18.47
CA PHE A 285 23.15 4.53 18.96
C PHE A 285 24.17 5.62 19.33
N VAL A 286 24.38 6.62 18.47
CA VAL A 286 25.21 7.81 18.76
C VAL A 286 24.73 8.54 20.01
N ARG A 287 23.42 8.70 20.19
CA ARG A 287 22.83 9.32 21.40
C ARG A 287 23.14 8.55 22.69
N LYS A 288 23.26 7.22 22.63
CA LYS A 288 23.65 6.40 23.80
C LYS A 288 25.12 6.57 24.18
N HIS A 289 25.93 7.12 23.28
CA HIS A 289 27.37 7.34 23.46
C HIS A 289 27.69 8.84 23.44
N ASP A 290 26.84 9.65 24.06
CA ASP A 290 27.04 11.10 24.26
C ASP A 290 27.29 11.91 22.97
N GLY A 291 26.79 11.43 21.82
CA GLY A 291 27.01 12.09 20.54
C GLY A 291 28.32 11.70 19.83
N ASP A 292 29.16 10.85 20.43
CA ASP A 292 30.42 10.42 19.83
C ASP A 292 30.22 9.20 18.90
N ALA A 293 30.16 9.48 17.59
CA ALA A 293 30.07 8.46 16.55
C ALA A 293 31.28 7.50 16.52
N LEU A 294 32.48 7.94 16.92
CA LEU A 294 33.68 7.10 16.98
C LEU A 294 33.65 6.16 18.20
N ALA A 295 33.12 6.61 19.34
CA ALA A 295 32.86 5.74 20.48
C ALA A 295 31.80 4.68 20.14
N ALA A 296 30.69 5.10 19.53
CA ALA A 296 29.65 4.19 19.06
C ALA A 296 30.22 3.13 18.11
N ARG A 297 31.00 3.54 17.10
CA ARG A 297 31.65 2.61 16.15
C ARG A 297 32.57 1.60 16.83
N ARG A 298 33.34 2.03 17.85
CA ARG A 298 34.21 1.13 18.62
C ARG A 298 33.41 0.07 19.35
N VAL A 299 32.35 0.48 20.06
CA VAL A 299 31.46 -0.45 20.79
C VAL A 299 30.84 -1.49 19.86
N LEU A 300 30.40 -1.07 18.66
CA LEU A 300 29.84 -1.99 17.67
C LEU A 300 30.86 -3.00 17.12
N ALA A 301 32.14 -2.61 17.04
CA ALA A 301 33.21 -3.50 16.61
C ALA A 301 33.66 -4.47 17.71
N THR A 302 33.66 -4.04 18.98
CA THR A 302 34.25 -4.81 20.09
C THR A 302 33.23 -5.59 20.94
N GLU A 303 32.02 -5.07 21.11
CA GLU A 303 31.04 -5.63 22.05
C GLU A 303 29.92 -6.39 21.36
N TRP A 304 29.55 -6.02 20.12
CA TRP A 304 28.44 -6.66 19.42
C TRP A 304 28.87 -7.98 18.78
N THR A 305 28.18 -9.05 19.14
CA THR A 305 28.38 -10.35 18.48
C THR A 305 27.78 -10.35 17.08
N SER A 306 28.19 -11.31 16.25
CA SER A 306 27.55 -11.55 14.94
C SER A 306 26.06 -11.84 15.08
N ASP A 307 25.62 -12.44 16.18
CA ASP A 307 24.20 -12.69 16.46
C ASP A 307 23.44 -11.39 16.77
N ASP A 308 24.02 -10.48 17.54
CA ASP A 308 23.39 -9.19 17.87
C ASP A 308 23.18 -8.33 16.63
N LYS A 309 24.18 -8.31 15.74
CA LYS A 309 24.12 -7.61 14.45
C LYS A 309 23.02 -8.16 13.55
N ARG A 310 22.94 -9.49 13.40
CA ARG A 310 21.87 -10.16 12.63
C ARG A 310 20.50 -9.90 13.24
N ARG A 311 20.35 -10.10 14.56
CA ARG A 311 19.08 -9.88 15.25
C ARG A 311 18.58 -8.45 15.04
N THR A 312 19.48 -7.47 15.18
CA THR A 312 19.16 -6.06 14.96
C THR A 312 18.72 -5.79 13.52
N LEU A 313 19.47 -6.31 12.54
CA LEU A 313 19.13 -6.17 11.13
C LEU A 313 17.73 -6.75 10.81
N PHE A 314 17.44 -7.96 11.28
CA PHE A 314 16.17 -8.62 10.98
C PHE A 314 15.01 -8.05 11.78
N GLU A 315 15.15 -7.86 13.09
CA GLU A 315 14.03 -7.48 13.97
C GLU A 315 13.72 -5.98 13.91
N ARG A 316 14.74 -5.12 13.78
CA ARG A 316 14.54 -3.67 13.78
C ARG A 316 14.43 -3.06 12.40
N VAL A 317 15.23 -3.57 11.45
CA VAL A 317 15.31 -2.97 10.10
C VAL A 317 14.40 -3.70 9.12
N PHE A 318 14.62 -4.99 8.88
CA PHE A 318 13.86 -5.71 7.84
C PHE A 318 12.42 -6.04 8.23
N ARG A 319 12.14 -6.49 9.45
CA ARG A 319 10.78 -6.89 9.87
C ARG A 319 9.75 -5.77 9.71
N ARG A 320 10.17 -4.51 9.78
CA ARG A 320 9.32 -3.33 9.61
C ARG A 320 8.82 -3.17 8.16
N TRP A 321 9.56 -3.68 7.19
CA TRP A 321 9.28 -3.54 5.75
C TRP A 321 8.99 -4.87 5.04
N PHE A 322 9.42 -6.00 5.61
CA PHE A 322 9.35 -7.33 5.01
C PHE A 322 8.82 -8.34 6.04
N ARG A 323 7.52 -8.27 6.38
CA ARG A 323 6.92 -9.10 7.43
C ARG A 323 6.89 -10.59 7.11
N SER A 324 6.74 -10.93 5.84
CA SER A 324 6.77 -12.31 5.35
C SER A 324 8.18 -12.90 5.34
N TRP A 325 9.21 -12.07 5.51
CA TRP A 325 10.59 -12.51 5.52
C TRP A 325 10.96 -13.12 6.87
N ARG A 326 11.41 -14.37 6.83
CA ARG A 326 11.94 -15.08 8.01
C ARG A 326 13.41 -15.34 7.81
N TRP A 327 14.20 -15.05 8.84
CA TRP A 327 15.61 -15.44 8.87
C TRP A 327 15.71 -16.96 8.80
N ARG A 328 16.52 -17.45 7.86
CA ARG A 328 16.82 -18.88 7.71
C ARG A 328 18.33 -19.06 7.82
N ARG A 329 18.74 -19.89 8.78
CA ARG A 329 20.14 -20.10 9.09
C ARG A 329 20.86 -20.71 7.89
N ASN A 330 21.91 -20.06 7.45
CA ASN A 330 22.79 -20.51 6.38
C ASN A 330 24.10 -19.75 6.54
N GLU A 331 25.21 -20.46 6.69
CA GLU A 331 26.49 -19.87 7.10
C GLU A 331 26.98 -18.78 6.13
N GLU A 332 26.80 -18.98 4.83
CA GLU A 332 27.22 -18.01 3.82
C GLU A 332 26.35 -16.74 3.85
N ARG A 333 25.02 -16.91 3.94
CA ARG A 333 24.07 -15.80 4.04
C ARG A 333 24.23 -15.05 5.36
N ASP A 334 24.40 -15.77 6.46
CA ASP A 334 24.57 -15.23 7.80
C ASP A 334 25.84 -14.39 7.92
N LYS A 335 26.92 -14.79 7.23
CA LYS A 335 28.13 -13.98 7.11
C LYS A 335 27.88 -12.72 6.27
N ALA A 336 27.24 -12.87 5.11
CA ALA A 336 26.92 -11.73 4.24
C ALA A 336 26.03 -10.68 4.93
N TYR A 337 25.08 -11.11 5.78
CA TYR A 337 24.25 -10.21 6.58
C TYR A 337 25.04 -9.39 7.59
N VAL A 338 26.03 -10.02 8.26
CA VAL A 338 26.90 -9.33 9.21
C VAL A 338 27.81 -8.35 8.50
N ASP A 339 28.44 -8.77 7.40
CA ASP A 339 29.32 -7.92 6.58
C ASP A 339 28.56 -6.71 6.02
N PHE A 340 27.32 -6.93 5.56
CA PHE A 340 26.43 -5.85 5.14
C PHE A 340 26.09 -4.92 6.30
N PHE A 341 25.68 -5.46 7.45
CA PHE A 341 25.30 -4.66 8.61
C PHE A 341 26.46 -3.76 9.06
N ASP A 342 27.68 -4.29 9.16
CA ASP A 342 28.86 -3.51 9.55
C ASP A 342 29.14 -2.37 8.57
N THR A 343 29.08 -2.67 7.27
CA THR A 343 29.33 -1.66 6.22
C THR A 343 28.23 -0.60 6.19
N ALA A 344 26.97 -1.02 6.28
CA ALA A 344 25.81 -0.13 6.25
C ALA A 344 25.76 0.76 7.49
N MET A 345 26.02 0.18 8.67
CA MET A 345 26.07 0.92 9.93
C MET A 345 27.20 1.93 9.96
N ASP A 346 28.40 1.58 9.48
CA ASP A 346 29.49 2.53 9.32
C ASP A 346 29.08 3.73 8.45
N ALA A 347 28.39 3.47 7.33
CA ALA A 347 27.90 4.52 6.45
C ALA A 347 26.78 5.36 7.08
N TRP A 348 25.85 4.74 7.84
CA TRP A 348 24.79 5.44 8.55
C TRP A 348 25.33 6.30 9.70
N LEU A 349 26.33 5.81 10.45
CA LEU A 349 27.00 6.58 11.49
C LEU A 349 27.73 7.80 10.89
N GLN A 350 28.43 7.62 9.76
CA GLN A 350 29.06 8.73 9.05
C GLN A 350 28.03 9.77 8.60
N LEU A 351 26.88 9.33 8.07
CA LEU A 351 25.81 10.24 7.66
C LEU A 351 25.26 11.05 8.84
N VAL A 352 25.04 10.40 9.99
CA VAL A 352 24.57 11.07 11.21
C VAL A 352 25.60 12.10 11.67
N GLN A 353 26.89 11.77 11.61
CA GLN A 353 27.97 12.70 11.96
C GLN A 353 28.01 13.91 11.01
N ASP A 354 27.94 13.69 9.70
CA ASP A 354 27.92 14.75 8.68
C ASP A 354 26.72 15.70 8.89
N GLN A 355 25.55 15.16 9.25
CA GLN A 355 24.35 15.96 9.53
C GLN A 355 24.46 16.77 10.82
N HIS A 356 25.03 16.18 11.88
CA HIS A 356 25.29 16.92 13.11
C HIS A 356 26.25 18.10 12.87
N LEU A 357 27.30 17.90 12.08
CA LEU A 357 28.23 18.97 11.69
C LEU A 357 27.53 20.07 10.90
N ALA A 358 26.72 19.72 9.89
CA ALA A 358 25.97 20.70 9.10
C ALA A 358 24.98 21.51 9.95
N SER A 359 24.26 20.87 10.88
CA SER A 359 23.34 21.57 11.80
C SER A 359 24.06 22.49 12.79
N SER A 360 25.29 22.14 13.20
CA SER A 360 26.12 22.97 14.06
C SER A 360 26.68 24.20 13.32
N GLU A 361 26.98 24.07 12.02
CA GLU A 361 27.44 25.19 11.18
C GLU A 361 26.31 26.16 10.82
N GLU A 362 25.07 25.67 10.62
CA GLU A 362 23.89 26.52 10.40
C GLU A 362 23.48 27.26 11.68
N GLY A 363 23.55 26.61 12.86
CA GLY A 363 23.33 27.27 14.15
C GLY A 363 24.38 28.34 14.47
N ALA A 364 25.64 28.13 14.06
CA ALA A 364 26.72 29.11 14.26
C ALA A 364 26.65 30.33 13.31
N ARG A 365 25.81 30.30 12.27
CA ARG A 365 25.59 31.45 11.37
C ARG A 365 24.47 32.38 11.83
N ASP A 366 23.67 31.98 12.82
CA ASP A 366 22.54 32.76 13.35
C ASP A 366 22.83 33.39 14.73
N ASP A 367 24.10 33.45 15.15
CA ASP A 367 24.57 34.11 16.39
C ASP A 367 24.61 35.65 16.26
N GLY A 368 23.47 36.22 15.88
CA GLY A 368 23.17 37.65 15.95
C GLY A 368 22.10 38.02 16.99
N GLY A 369 21.67 37.09 17.85
CA GLY A 369 20.48 37.29 18.70
C GLY A 369 20.51 36.63 20.08
N ASN A 370 20.78 37.47 21.09
CA ASN A 370 20.35 37.38 22.50
C ASN A 370 20.95 36.26 23.40
N PRO A 371 21.82 36.60 24.38
CA PRO A 371 22.54 35.63 25.21
C PRO A 371 21.74 35.05 26.40
N ASP A 372 20.40 35.08 26.36
CA ASP A 372 19.56 34.75 27.53
C ASP A 372 18.47 33.69 27.24
N ALA A 373 18.62 32.92 26.15
CA ALA A 373 17.82 31.73 25.92
C ALA A 373 18.61 30.51 26.42
N GLY A 374 18.17 29.94 27.55
CA GLY A 374 18.73 28.70 28.10
C GLY A 374 18.79 27.57 27.07
N ASP A 375 19.72 26.65 27.30
CA ASP A 375 20.05 25.51 26.44
C ASP A 375 18.85 25.00 25.61
N PRO A 376 18.92 25.04 24.27
CA PRO A 376 17.87 24.45 23.47
C PRO A 376 17.79 22.95 23.82
N PRO A 377 16.58 22.39 24.04
CA PRO A 377 16.43 20.97 24.25
C PRO A 377 17.06 20.24 23.05
N PRO A 378 17.72 19.08 23.25
CA PRO A 378 18.44 18.40 22.17
C PRO A 378 17.46 18.07 21.05
N SER A 379 17.48 18.89 20.01
CA SER A 379 16.51 18.88 18.92
C SER A 379 16.47 17.48 18.32
N ALA A 380 15.27 16.90 18.28
CA ALA A 380 15.03 15.71 17.50
C ALA A 380 15.40 16.03 16.06
N LEU A 381 16.58 15.54 15.61
CA LEU A 381 17.00 15.61 14.22
C LEU A 381 15.81 15.28 13.31
N ALA A 382 15.53 16.19 12.38
CA ALA A 382 14.48 16.02 11.40
C ALA A 382 14.67 14.69 10.64
N PRO A 383 13.59 14.05 10.14
CA PRO A 383 13.72 12.87 9.31
C PRO A 383 14.68 13.15 8.16
N VAL A 384 15.65 12.26 7.93
CA VAL A 384 16.61 12.45 6.84
C VAL A 384 15.87 12.46 5.51
N ASP A 385 16.06 13.54 4.76
CA ASP A 385 15.49 13.70 3.42
C ASP A 385 15.96 12.57 2.48
N GLY A 386 15.02 12.01 1.73
CA GLY A 386 15.28 10.97 0.74
C GLY A 386 16.31 11.41 -0.30
N ALA A 387 16.36 12.70 -0.67
CA ALA A 387 17.36 13.21 -1.59
C ALA A 387 18.80 13.12 -1.03
N VAL A 388 18.96 13.30 0.29
CA VAL A 388 20.25 13.11 0.97
C VAL A 388 20.59 11.63 0.99
N LEU A 389 19.65 10.74 1.36
CA LEU A 389 19.89 9.29 1.37
C LEU A 389 20.30 8.77 -0.02
N LYS A 390 19.69 9.26 -1.11
CA LYS A 390 20.07 8.89 -2.48
C LYS A 390 21.54 9.18 -2.80
N ARG A 391 22.11 10.28 -2.28
CA ARG A 391 23.53 10.63 -2.52
C ARG A 391 24.49 9.65 -1.85
N TYR A 392 24.10 9.11 -0.70
CA TYR A 392 24.91 8.15 0.07
C TYR A 392 24.58 6.69 -0.24
N GLU A 393 23.57 6.42 -1.07
CA GLU A 393 23.10 5.09 -1.43
C GLU A 393 24.23 4.22 -1.98
N LEU A 394 25.03 4.74 -2.92
CA LEU A 394 26.18 4.01 -3.47
C LEU A 394 27.23 3.66 -2.41
N GLN A 395 27.34 4.41 -1.31
CA GLN A 395 28.26 4.09 -0.22
C GLN A 395 27.68 3.02 0.71
N ILE A 396 26.40 3.17 1.07
CA ILE A 396 25.67 2.25 1.95
C ILE A 396 25.55 0.86 1.32
N TRP A 397 25.29 0.78 0.01
CA TRP A 397 24.98 -0.47 -0.69
C TRP A 397 26.15 -1.06 -1.49
N LYS A 398 27.38 -0.56 -1.30
CA LYS A 398 28.59 -1.11 -1.96
C LYS A 398 28.87 -2.58 -1.63
N ARG A 399 28.58 -3.01 -0.39
CA ARG A 399 28.77 -4.39 0.12
C ARG A 399 27.45 -5.07 0.45
N ARG A 400 26.48 -4.85 -0.44
CA ARG A 400 25.13 -5.41 -0.32
C ARG A 400 25.13 -6.93 -0.34
N VAL A 401 24.10 -7.51 0.28
CA VAL A 401 23.80 -8.94 0.25
C VAL A 401 23.42 -9.28 -1.20
N ARG A 402 24.34 -9.93 -1.91
CA ARG A 402 24.07 -10.57 -3.21
C ARG A 402 24.99 -11.78 -3.40
N PRO A 403 24.54 -12.82 -4.11
CA PRO A 403 25.43 -13.87 -4.60
C PRO A 403 26.56 -13.26 -5.44
N ALA A 404 27.71 -13.95 -5.52
CA ALA A 404 28.79 -13.51 -6.39
C ALA A 404 28.30 -13.39 -7.84
N LEU A 405 28.69 -12.31 -8.53
CA LEU A 405 28.20 -11.94 -9.87
C LEU A 405 28.25 -13.10 -10.88
N ALA A 406 29.30 -13.92 -10.84
CA ALA A 406 29.46 -15.08 -11.71
C ALA A 406 28.36 -16.13 -11.55
N TYR A 407 27.75 -16.21 -10.37
CA TYR A 407 26.68 -17.17 -10.05
C TYR A 407 25.28 -16.57 -10.26
N VAL A 408 25.17 -15.25 -10.45
CA VAL A 408 23.88 -14.59 -10.64
C VAL A 408 23.23 -15.03 -11.95
N ASP A 409 24.00 -15.13 -13.02
CA ASP A 409 23.49 -15.58 -14.33
C ASP A 409 23.01 -17.03 -14.27
N ASP A 410 23.71 -17.90 -13.54
CA ASP A 410 23.33 -19.31 -13.35
C ASP A 410 22.09 -19.45 -12.44
N LEU A 411 22.05 -18.73 -11.31
CA LEU A 411 20.89 -18.70 -10.42
C LEU A 411 19.65 -18.16 -11.12
N CYS A 412 19.84 -17.16 -11.98
CA CYS A 412 18.80 -16.56 -12.80
C CYS A 412 18.65 -17.22 -14.18
N ALA A 413 19.17 -18.42 -14.39
CA ALA A 413 18.88 -19.20 -15.60
C ALA A 413 17.48 -19.83 -15.52
N HIS A 414 17.09 -20.28 -14.31
CA HIS A 414 15.85 -21.00 -14.07
C HIS A 414 15.22 -20.61 -12.73
N ILE A 415 13.88 -20.49 -12.71
CA ILE A 415 13.13 -20.14 -11.50
C ILE A 415 13.38 -21.14 -10.36
N SER A 416 13.52 -22.43 -10.67
CA SER A 416 13.77 -23.48 -9.68
C SER A 416 15.12 -23.33 -8.97
N ALA A 417 16.15 -22.82 -9.67
CA ALA A 417 17.45 -22.54 -9.06
C ALA A 417 17.35 -21.37 -8.09
N LEU A 418 16.64 -20.30 -8.48
CA LEU A 418 16.37 -19.15 -7.63
C LEU A 418 15.52 -19.53 -6.41
N GLU A 419 14.44 -20.27 -6.61
CA GLU A 419 13.55 -20.76 -5.54
C GLU A 419 14.29 -21.68 -4.56
N SER A 420 15.13 -22.58 -5.06
CA SER A 420 15.97 -23.46 -4.23
C SER A 420 16.98 -22.67 -3.39
N TYR A 421 17.69 -21.72 -4.00
CA TYR A 421 18.67 -20.88 -3.31
C TYR A 421 18.03 -20.00 -2.21
N LEU A 422 16.86 -19.45 -2.51
CA LEU A 422 16.11 -18.60 -1.59
C LEU A 422 15.29 -19.42 -0.58
N GLU A 423 15.12 -20.72 -0.85
CA GLU A 423 14.16 -21.62 -0.20
C GLU A 423 12.72 -21.06 -0.19
N LEU A 424 12.35 -20.34 -1.24
CA LEU A 424 11.02 -19.77 -1.43
C LEU A 424 10.30 -20.56 -2.52
N ALA A 425 9.00 -20.78 -2.34
CA ALA A 425 8.15 -21.38 -3.37
C ALA A 425 7.27 -20.31 -4.02
N HIS A 426 6.84 -20.59 -5.26
CA HIS A 426 5.87 -19.80 -6.01
C HIS A 426 6.33 -18.35 -6.22
N LEU A 427 7.56 -18.18 -6.70
CA LEU A 427 8.10 -16.87 -7.07
C LEU A 427 7.79 -16.47 -8.51
N GLN A 428 7.44 -17.42 -9.37
CA GLN A 428 7.10 -17.12 -10.75
C GLN A 428 5.77 -16.36 -10.82
N VAL A 429 5.72 -15.33 -11.68
CA VAL A 429 4.48 -14.66 -12.07
C VAL A 429 3.68 -15.62 -12.97
N SER A 430 2.76 -16.37 -12.37
CA SER A 430 1.80 -17.24 -13.08
C SER A 430 0.76 -16.43 -13.85
#